data_AF-A0A7C9VF56-F1
#
_entry.id   AF-A0A7C9VF56-F1
#
_cell.length_a   1.000
_cell.length_b   1.000
_cell.length_c   1.000
_cell.angle_alpha   90.00
_cell.angle_beta   90.00
_cell.angle_gamma   90.00
#
_symmetry.space_group_name_H-M   'P 1'
#
loop_
_entity.id
_entity.type
_entity.pdbx_description
1 polymer ?
#
loop_
_entity_poly.entity_id
_entity_poly.type
_entity_poly.pdbx_seq_one_letter_code
_entity_poly.pdbx_strand_id
1 'polypeptide(L)'
;ARGGRIIAVGTTSLRLLESAARSDGTLPAWSGPTDIFITPGYRFRTADLLMTNFHLPRSTLFMLVSAFSGLDTMRAAYSHAIENRYRFYSYGDASLLFRAGQSPDASLHDKEFYD
;
A
#
# COMPACT_ATOMS: atom_id res chain seq x y z
N ALA A 1 12.40 -7.46 14.29
CA ALA A 1 12.96 -7.71 12.94
C ALA A 1 14.37 -7.16 12.87
N ARG A 2 15.21 -7.58 11.90
CA ARG A 2 16.59 -7.07 11.71
C ARG A 2 16.64 -5.63 11.12
N GLY A 3 15.61 -4.82 11.36
CA GLY A 3 15.48 -3.46 10.80
C GLY A 3 15.22 -3.38 9.29
N GLY A 4 15.01 -4.51 8.60
CA GLY A 4 14.70 -4.51 7.17
C GLY A 4 13.26 -4.12 6.86
N ARG A 5 13.02 -3.73 5.59
CA ARG A 5 11.68 -3.38 5.09
C ARG A 5 10.79 -4.62 4.95
N ILE A 6 9.52 -4.48 5.29
CA ILE A 6 8.49 -5.50 5.09
C ILE A 6 7.73 -5.21 3.80
N ILE A 7 7.74 -6.16 2.87
CA ILE A 7 7.03 -6.05 1.60
C ILE A 7 5.86 -7.04 1.62
N ALA A 8 4.63 -6.54 1.65
CA ALA A 8 3.45 -7.37 1.47
C ALA A 8 3.26 -7.68 -0.02
N VAL A 9 3.08 -8.95 -0.37
CA VAL A 9 2.75 -9.37 -1.73
C VAL A 9 1.28 -9.77 -1.77
N GLY A 10 0.46 -8.92 -2.38
CA GLY A 10 -0.98 -9.01 -2.44
C GLY A 10 -1.70 -8.35 -1.26
N THR A 11 -2.88 -7.79 -1.54
CA THR A 11 -3.72 -7.11 -0.55
C THR A 11 -4.26 -8.06 0.53
N THR A 12 -4.47 -9.34 0.22
CA THR A 12 -4.83 -10.37 1.21
C THR A 12 -3.74 -10.53 2.26
N SER A 13 -2.48 -10.66 1.83
CA SER A 13 -1.32 -10.76 2.72
C SER A 13 -1.20 -9.53 3.60
N LEU A 14 -1.38 -8.32 3.04
CA LEU A 14 -1.38 -7.08 3.81
C LEU A 14 -2.47 -7.07 4.88
N ARG A 15 -3.71 -7.43 4.53
CA ARG A 15 -4.82 -7.49 5.49
C ARG A 15 -4.55 -8.46 6.63
N LEU A 16 -3.95 -9.61 6.35
CA LEU A 16 -3.58 -10.59 7.37
C LEU A 16 -2.48 -10.05 8.29
N LEU A 17 -1.44 -9.42 7.74
CA LEU A 17 -0.38 -8.80 8.53
C LEU A 17 -0.94 -7.70 9.46
N GLU A 18 -1.77 -6.81 8.92
CA GLU A 18 -2.39 -5.73 9.71
C GLU A 18 -3.40 -6.25 10.75
N SER A 19 -4.03 -7.40 10.52
CA SER A 19 -4.92 -8.04 11.50
C SER A 19 -4.15 -8.72 12.63
N ALA A 20 -3.02 -9.35 12.30
CA ALA A 20 -2.18 -10.05 13.28
C ALA A 20 -1.31 -9.08 14.10
N ALA A 21 -1.05 -7.87 13.58
CA ALA A 21 -0.20 -6.89 14.22
C ALA A 21 -0.85 -6.28 15.47
N ARG A 22 -0.07 -6.25 16.55
CA ARG A 22 -0.43 -5.56 17.79
C ARG A 22 -0.21 -4.06 17.66
N SER A 23 -0.80 -3.30 18.59
CA SER A 23 -0.69 -1.83 18.63
C SER A 23 0.75 -1.33 18.82
N ASP A 24 1.62 -2.14 19.42
CA ASP A 24 3.05 -1.90 19.60
C ASP A 24 3.91 -2.21 18.36
N GLY A 25 3.27 -2.60 17.24
CA GLY A 25 3.95 -2.96 15.99
C GLY A 25 4.56 -4.36 15.98
N THR A 26 4.36 -5.16 17.04
CA THR A 26 4.82 -6.55 17.06
C THR A 26 3.86 -7.46 16.28
N LEU A 27 4.42 -8.51 15.68
CA LEU A 27 3.69 -9.49 14.89
C LEU A 27 3.93 -10.90 15.48
N PRO A 28 3.13 -11.34 16.46
CA PRO A 28 3.23 -12.69 17.02
C PRO A 28 2.72 -13.74 16.02
N ALA A 29 2.96 -15.02 16.34
CA ALA A 29 2.26 -16.11 15.66
C ALA A 29 0.74 -15.91 15.82
N TRP A 30 0.01 -16.00 14.70
CA TRP A 30 -1.41 -15.69 14.64
C TRP A 30 -2.11 -16.62 13.65
N SER A 31 -3.35 -17.00 13.98
CA SER A 31 -4.24 -17.74 13.11
C SER A 31 -5.68 -17.35 13.41
N GLY A 32 -6.46 -17.08 12.37
CA GLY A 32 -7.85 -16.68 12.50
C GLY A 32 -8.41 -16.10 11.21
N PRO A 33 -9.73 -15.85 11.16
CA PRO A 33 -10.32 -15.05 10.09
C PRO A 33 -9.90 -13.58 10.23
N THR A 34 -10.00 -12.83 9.13
CA THR A 34 -9.90 -11.37 9.14
C THR A 34 -11.10 -10.76 8.44
N ASP A 35 -11.75 -9.82 9.12
CA ASP A 35 -12.80 -8.95 8.60
C ASP A 35 -12.31 -7.50 8.42
N ILE A 36 -10.99 -7.27 8.55
CA ILE A 36 -10.43 -5.92 8.51
C ILE A 36 -10.80 -5.22 7.21
N PHE A 37 -11.34 -4.02 7.36
CA PHE A 37 -11.69 -3.13 6.26
C PHE A 37 -10.79 -1.90 6.30
N ILE A 38 -9.93 -1.79 5.28
CA ILE A 38 -8.90 -0.76 5.21
C ILE A 38 -9.35 0.32 4.24
N THR A 39 -9.48 1.54 4.75
CA THR A 39 -9.90 2.73 4.01
C THR A 39 -8.93 3.89 4.26
N PRO A 40 -8.97 4.96 3.43
CA PRO A 40 -8.14 6.14 3.68
C PRO A 40 -8.29 6.66 5.11
N GLY A 41 -7.15 6.96 5.75
CA GLY A 41 -7.06 7.30 7.19
C GLY A 41 -6.64 6.13 8.08
N TYR A 42 -6.59 4.89 7.57
CA TYR A 42 -6.05 3.75 8.30
C TYR A 42 -4.55 3.91 8.58
N ARG A 43 -4.13 3.68 9.83
CA ARG A 43 -2.71 3.71 10.24
C ARG A 43 -2.11 2.31 10.14
N PHE A 44 -1.35 2.08 9.08
CA PHE A 44 -0.61 0.83 8.88
C PHE A 44 0.49 0.63 9.91
N ARG A 45 0.65 -0.61 10.38
CA ARG A 45 1.61 -0.99 11.42
C ARG A 45 2.74 -1.88 10.91
N THR A 46 2.53 -2.57 9.79
CA THR A 46 3.43 -3.65 9.35
C THR A 46 4.19 -3.31 8.07
N ALA A 47 3.53 -3.35 6.93
CA ALA A 47 4.19 -3.30 5.63
C ALA A 47 4.70 -1.88 5.33
N ASP A 48 5.93 -1.82 4.81
CA ASP A 48 6.55 -0.59 4.30
C ASP A 48 6.30 -0.45 2.79
N LEU A 49 6.18 -1.59 2.09
CA LEU A 49 5.82 -1.65 0.68
C LEU A 49 4.71 -2.68 0.43
N LEU A 50 3.94 -2.44 -0.64
CA LEU A 50 2.91 -3.34 -1.13
C LEU A 50 3.13 -3.62 -2.62
N MET A 51 3.28 -4.88 -2.99
CA MET A 51 3.21 -5.32 -4.38
C MET A 51 1.80 -5.86 -4.66
N THR A 52 1.09 -5.29 -5.63
CA THR A 52 -0.28 -5.71 -5.98
C THR A 52 -0.64 -5.31 -7.42
N ASN A 53 -1.68 -5.94 -7.97
CA ASN A 53 -2.23 -5.61 -9.29
C ASN A 53 -2.88 -4.21 -9.32
N PHE A 54 -3.20 -3.74 -10.52
CA PHE A 54 -4.11 -2.61 -10.70
C PHE A 54 -5.59 -3.03 -10.55
N HIS A 55 -6.30 -2.37 -9.65
CA HIS A 55 -7.70 -2.63 -9.30
C HIS A 55 -8.65 -1.63 -9.96
N LEU A 56 -9.93 -1.96 -10.15
CA LEU A 56 -10.88 -1.01 -10.73
C LEU A 56 -11.10 0.25 -9.87
N PRO A 57 -11.33 1.42 -10.49
CA PRO A 57 -11.81 2.60 -9.78
C PRO A 57 -13.09 2.29 -8.99
N ARG A 58 -13.22 2.89 -7.80
CA ARG A 58 -14.37 2.70 -6.87
C ARG A 58 -14.51 1.28 -6.28
N SER A 59 -13.48 0.44 -6.35
CA SER A 59 -13.43 -0.83 -5.64
C SER A 59 -12.88 -0.69 -4.21
N THR A 60 -13.21 -1.62 -3.31
CA THR A 60 -12.63 -1.69 -1.96
C THR A 60 -11.11 -1.89 -1.99
N LEU A 61 -10.60 -2.61 -2.99
CA LEU A 61 -9.16 -2.77 -3.20
C LEU A 61 -8.51 -1.45 -3.63
N PHE A 62 -9.19 -0.65 -4.46
CA PHE A 62 -8.72 0.71 -4.78
C PHE A 62 -8.67 1.61 -3.53
N MET A 63 -9.65 1.50 -2.64
CA MET A 63 -9.63 2.21 -1.35
C MET A 63 -8.43 1.78 -0.49
N LEU A 64 -8.13 0.48 -0.42
CA LEU A 64 -7.01 -0.04 0.35
C LEU A 64 -5.67 0.47 -0.18
N VAL A 65 -5.42 0.42 -1.49
CA VAL A 65 -4.15 0.91 -2.06
C VAL A 65 -4.02 2.43 -1.94
N SER A 66 -5.14 3.16 -1.98
CA SER A 66 -5.19 4.60 -1.72
C SER A 66 -4.94 4.94 -0.26
N ALA A 67 -5.41 4.10 0.67
CA ALA A 67 -5.07 4.23 2.08
C ALA A 67 -3.57 4.00 2.30
N PHE A 68 -2.99 3.01 1.62
CA PHE A 68 -1.60 2.63 1.78
C PHE A 68 -0.63 3.69 1.23
N SER A 69 -0.85 4.17 0.00
CA SER A 69 0.12 4.99 -0.74
C SER A 69 -0.29 6.46 -0.87
N GLY A 70 -1.50 6.81 -0.41
CA GLY A 70 -2.07 8.14 -0.60
C GLY A 70 -2.89 8.27 -1.90
N LEU A 71 -3.93 9.09 -1.84
CA LEU A 71 -4.89 9.23 -2.94
C LEU A 71 -4.27 9.86 -4.19
N ASP A 72 -3.44 10.89 -4.03
CA ASP A 72 -2.86 11.61 -5.17
C ASP A 72 -1.79 10.76 -5.88
N THR A 73 -0.97 10.04 -5.12
CA THR A 73 -0.04 9.04 -5.67
C THR A 73 -0.78 7.97 -6.46
N MET A 74 -1.88 7.43 -5.93
CA MET A 74 -2.66 6.43 -6.66
C MET A 74 -3.33 7.00 -7.90
N ARG A 75 -3.82 8.24 -7.87
CA ARG A 75 -4.37 8.93 -9.07
C ARG A 75 -3.31 9.06 -10.15
N ALA A 76 -2.11 9.56 -9.81
CA ALA A 76 -1.01 9.71 -10.75
C ALA A 76 -0.58 8.36 -11.36
N ALA A 77 -0.41 7.33 -10.52
CA ALA A 77 -0.05 5.99 -10.97
C ALA A 77 -1.09 5.39 -11.93
N TYR A 78 -2.38 5.61 -11.66
CA TYR A 78 -3.46 5.11 -12.52
C TYR A 78 -3.56 5.86 -13.84
N SER A 79 -3.44 7.19 -13.84
CA SER A 79 -3.38 7.97 -15.08
C SER A 79 -2.25 7.49 -15.97
N HIS A 80 -1.04 7.33 -15.40
CA HIS A 80 0.11 6.79 -16.12
C HIS A 80 -0.16 5.38 -16.69
N ALA A 81 -0.72 4.47 -15.88
CA ALA A 81 -1.03 3.11 -16.32
C ALA A 81 -2.06 3.10 -17.48
N ILE A 82 -3.07 3.97 -17.44
CA ILE A 82 -4.08 4.11 -18.50
C ILE A 82 -3.44 4.66 -19.79
N GLU A 83 -2.68 5.75 -19.69
CA GLU A 83 -1.99 6.39 -20.83
C GLU A 83 -1.03 5.41 -21.53
N ASN A 84 -0.36 4.56 -20.75
CA ASN A 84 0.61 3.57 -21.25
C ASN A 84 0.00 2.19 -21.51
N ARG A 85 -1.34 2.07 -21.48
CA ARG A 85 -2.09 0.84 -21.81
C ARG A 85 -1.67 -0.38 -21.00
N TYR A 86 -1.41 -0.20 -19.72
CA TYR A 86 -1.20 -1.31 -18.79
C TYR A 86 -2.44 -2.20 -18.75
N ARG A 87 -2.22 -3.48 -18.49
CA ARG A 87 -3.27 -4.47 -18.31
C ARG A 87 -3.70 -4.42 -16.84
N PHE A 88 -5.00 -4.31 -16.60
CA PHE A 88 -5.55 -4.26 -15.24
C PHE A 88 -6.05 -5.65 -14.82
N TYR A 89 -6.56 -5.78 -13.59
CA TYR A 89 -7.17 -7.00 -13.05
C TYR A 89 -6.18 -8.12 -12.71
N SER A 90 -6.71 -9.30 -12.37
CA SER A 90 -6.01 -10.45 -11.79
C SER A 90 -4.83 -10.96 -12.61
N TYR A 91 -4.90 -10.85 -13.95
CA TYR A 91 -3.84 -11.30 -14.86
C TYR A 91 -3.14 -10.13 -15.58
N GLY A 92 -3.40 -8.91 -15.10
CA GLY A 92 -2.77 -7.71 -15.61
C GLY A 92 -1.37 -7.50 -15.04
N ASP A 93 -0.90 -6.27 -15.18
CA ASP A 93 0.37 -5.81 -14.67
C ASP A 93 0.29 -5.51 -13.17
N ALA A 94 1.46 -5.38 -12.55
CA ALA A 94 1.61 -5.13 -11.12
C ALA A 94 2.13 -3.72 -10.84
N SER A 95 1.90 -3.28 -9.61
CA SER A 95 2.41 -2.06 -9.02
C SER A 95 3.25 -2.41 -7.80
N LEU A 96 4.31 -1.63 -7.57
CA LEU A 96 5.05 -1.62 -6.30
C LEU A 96 4.80 -0.26 -5.65
N LEU A 97 4.15 -0.31 -4.50
CA LEU A 97 3.67 0.87 -3.79
C LEU A 97 4.45 1.07 -2.51
N PHE A 98 4.82 2.31 -2.23
CA PHE A 98 5.44 2.71 -0.97
C PHE A 98 4.35 3.23 -0.02
N ARG A 99 4.46 2.91 1.26
CA ARG A 99 3.57 3.46 2.28
C ARG A 99 3.70 4.98 2.30
N ALA A 100 2.57 5.68 2.37
CA ALA A 100 2.52 7.14 2.47
C ALA A 100 3.40 7.63 3.63
N GLY A 101 4.19 8.69 3.39
CA GLY A 101 5.18 9.20 4.35
C GLY A 101 6.49 8.40 4.43
N GLN A 102 6.67 7.36 3.62
CA GLN A 102 7.92 6.59 3.50
C GLN A 102 8.41 6.42 2.05
N SER A 103 7.87 7.21 1.12
CA SER A 103 8.35 7.25 -0.26
C SER A 103 9.81 7.72 -0.28
N PRO A 104 10.72 7.06 -1.03
CA PRO A 104 12.12 7.49 -1.13
C PRO A 104 12.27 8.93 -1.66
N ASP A 105 11.30 9.39 -2.45
CA ASP A 105 11.22 10.75 -3.01
C ASP A 105 10.78 11.83 -1.99
N ALA A 106 10.24 11.43 -0.82
CA ALA A 106 9.92 12.39 0.24
C ALA A 106 11.18 13.09 0.78
N SER A 107 12.35 12.47 0.61
CA SER A 107 13.64 13.07 0.97
C SER A 107 14.18 14.08 -0.06
N LEU A 108 13.62 14.10 -1.29
CA LEU A 108 13.99 15.05 -2.35
C LEU A 108 13.06 16.26 -2.39
N HIS A 109 11.78 16.10 -2.03
CA HIS A 109 10.82 17.21 -1.99
C HIS A 109 10.91 18.11 -0.74
N ASP A 110 11.51 17.65 0.36
CA ASP A 110 11.64 18.44 1.60
C ASP A 110 12.74 19.52 1.55
N LYS A 111 13.55 19.60 0.49
CA LYS A 111 14.68 20.56 0.40
C LYS A 111 14.50 21.72 -0.58
N GLU A 112 13.43 21.77 -1.37
CA GLU A 112 13.22 22.86 -2.34
C GLU A 112 11.95 23.70 -2.09
N PHE A 113 11.23 23.47 -0.99
CA PHE A 113 9.99 24.21 -0.70
C PHE A 113 10.12 25.28 0.41
N TYR A 114 11.33 25.50 0.93
CA TYR A 114 11.63 26.53 1.93
C TYR A 114 12.87 27.37 1.61
N ASP A 115 13.14 27.62 0.32
CA ASP A 115 13.93 28.77 -0.14
C ASP A 115 13.22 29.44 -1.33
#